data_AF-A0A2T0FFW8-F1
#
_entry.id   AF-A0A2T0FFW8-F1
#
_cell.length_a   1.000
_cell.length_b   1.000
_cell.length_c   1.000
_cell.angle_alpha   90.00
_cell.angle_beta   90.00
_cell.angle_gamma   90.00
#
_symmetry.space_group_name_H-M   'P 1'
#
loop_
_entity.id
_entity.type
_entity.pdbx_description
1 polymer ?
#
loop_
_entity_poly.entity_id
_entity_poly.type
_entity_poly.pdbx_seq_one_letter_code
_entity_poly.pdbx_strand_id
1 'polypeptide(L)'
;MLRIKSPYSQCLGGLRRLTGRPFATSRSVGLRQSQAAPSQPGSATFGASLGRFAASARRAATFTFYSALVIGALGFTGVATYYFAQELLLPSSDVQVFQRAFHLIEQDAKSRELLGEKLKAHGEQTNNRWAHNRPIASRRSVDHYGREHVVMQFHVDGEKNTALARLELIDNAGKRDFRYLVLEIPGHGRHYLINETPSKPKGRGLFGIQWGPKKN
;
A
#
# COMPACT_ATOMS: atom_id res chain seq x y z
N MET A 1 -51.22 14.83 -0.92
CA MET A 1 -50.63 15.09 -2.25
C MET A 1 -49.77 16.35 -2.16
N LEU A 2 -48.44 16.22 -2.10
CA LEU A 2 -47.52 17.37 -2.13
C LEU A 2 -46.46 17.09 -3.22
N ARG A 3 -46.43 17.99 -4.21
CA ARG A 3 -45.64 17.89 -5.44
C ARG A 3 -44.30 18.59 -5.20
N ILE A 4 -43.23 17.83 -5.02
CA ILE A 4 -41.87 18.35 -4.84
C ILE A 4 -41.27 18.60 -6.24
N LYS A 5 -40.92 19.86 -6.54
CA LYS A 5 -40.22 20.28 -7.75
C LYS A 5 -38.72 20.00 -7.62
N SER A 6 -38.17 19.25 -8.57
CA SER A 6 -36.74 18.99 -8.75
C SER A 6 -36.02 20.23 -9.32
N PRO A 7 -34.83 20.60 -8.82
CA PRO A 7 -33.98 21.62 -9.43
C PRO A 7 -32.78 20.95 -10.12
N TYR A 8 -32.94 20.48 -11.35
CA TYR A 8 -31.80 20.23 -12.23
C TYR A 8 -32.18 20.64 -13.65
N SER A 9 -31.84 21.87 -13.99
CA SER A 9 -31.85 22.39 -15.35
C SER A 9 -30.45 22.87 -15.67
N GLN A 10 -29.98 22.45 -16.84
CA GLN A 10 -28.93 23.06 -17.66
C GLN A 10 -27.48 22.81 -17.26
N CYS A 11 -26.84 21.92 -18.01
CA CYS A 11 -25.59 22.18 -18.73
C CYS A 11 -25.18 20.90 -19.47
N LEU A 12 -25.51 20.78 -20.76
CA LEU A 12 -24.89 19.80 -21.65
C LEU A 12 -24.81 20.42 -23.06
N GLY A 13 -23.96 21.43 -23.15
CA GLY A 13 -23.43 21.92 -24.41
C GLY A 13 -22.21 21.10 -24.82
N GLY A 14 -22.14 20.76 -26.12
CA GLY A 14 -20.87 20.57 -26.81
C GLY A 14 -20.31 19.14 -26.85
N LEU A 15 -20.95 18.27 -27.62
CA LEU A 15 -20.31 17.10 -28.22
C LEU A 15 -19.21 17.58 -29.20
N ARG A 16 -17.97 17.73 -28.72
CA ARG A 16 -16.80 17.85 -29.60
C ARG A 16 -16.42 16.46 -30.10
N ARG A 17 -16.81 16.19 -31.35
CA ARG A 17 -16.31 15.05 -32.13
C ARG A 17 -14.79 15.10 -32.18
N LEU A 18 -14.16 14.01 -31.77
CA LEU A 18 -12.75 13.73 -32.05
C LEU A 18 -12.61 13.48 -33.55
N THR A 19 -12.30 14.52 -34.31
CA THR A 19 -11.84 14.36 -35.69
C THR A 19 -10.39 13.94 -35.66
N GLY A 20 -10.14 12.71 -36.11
CA GLY A 20 -8.80 12.20 -36.34
C GLY A 20 -8.02 13.15 -37.23
N ARG A 21 -6.78 13.44 -36.84
CA ARG A 21 -5.82 14.12 -37.70
C ARG A 21 -5.30 13.08 -38.69
N PRO A 22 -5.55 13.19 -40.01
CA PRO A 22 -4.83 12.36 -40.95
C PRO A 22 -3.36 12.81 -40.98
N PHE A 23 -2.46 11.85 -40.79
CA PHE A 23 -1.05 11.99 -41.12
C PHE A 23 -0.95 12.19 -42.64
N ALA A 24 -0.90 13.44 -43.08
CA ALA A 24 -0.57 13.77 -44.46
C ALA A 24 0.93 13.50 -44.67
N THR A 25 1.24 12.32 -45.19
CA THR A 25 2.57 12.04 -45.74
C THR A 25 2.63 12.71 -47.12
N SER A 26 3.13 13.94 -47.19
CA SER A 26 3.51 14.53 -48.47
C SER A 26 4.77 13.82 -48.98
N ARG A 27 4.58 12.75 -49.76
CA ARG A 27 5.59 12.32 -50.73
C ARG A 27 5.66 13.37 -51.82
N SER A 28 6.49 14.40 -51.63
CA SER A 28 7.02 15.14 -52.77
C SER A 28 8.07 14.25 -53.44
N VAL A 29 7.66 13.61 -54.52
CA VAL A 29 8.58 13.14 -55.57
C VAL A 29 9.14 14.41 -56.22
N GLY A 30 10.11 15.02 -55.55
CA GLY A 30 10.91 16.11 -56.06
C GLY A 30 11.99 15.52 -56.95
N LEU A 31 11.85 15.76 -58.25
CA LEU A 31 12.85 15.51 -59.28
C LEU A 31 14.24 15.85 -58.76
N ARG A 32 15.11 14.84 -58.78
CA ARG A 32 16.55 14.96 -58.58
C ARG A 32 17.10 15.80 -59.73
N GLN A 33 17.06 17.11 -59.59
CA GLN A 33 17.74 18.00 -60.50
C GLN A 33 19.23 17.90 -60.20
N SER A 34 19.91 17.03 -60.97
CA SER A 34 21.35 17.01 -61.07
C SER A 34 21.81 18.38 -61.58
N GLN A 35 22.16 19.28 -60.68
CA GLN A 35 23.03 20.41 -61.02
C GLN A 35 24.44 20.01 -60.60
N ALA A 36 25.24 19.69 -61.62
CA ALA A 36 26.67 19.56 -61.50
C ALA A 36 27.24 20.87 -60.93
N ALA A 37 27.97 20.78 -59.84
CA ALA A 37 28.68 21.90 -59.25
C ALA A 37 29.75 22.41 -60.22
N PRO A 38 29.84 23.72 -60.49
CA PRO A 38 31.00 24.27 -61.16
C PRO A 38 32.18 24.18 -60.20
N SER A 39 33.19 23.42 -60.61
CA SER A 39 34.53 23.48 -60.04
C SER A 39 35.08 24.88 -60.27
N GLN A 40 35.45 25.61 -59.20
CA GLN A 40 36.57 26.57 -59.19
C GLN A 40 37.04 26.85 -57.74
N PRO A 41 38.31 27.26 -57.57
CA PRO A 41 39.16 26.81 -56.47
C PRO A 41 39.37 27.84 -55.35
N GLY A 42 39.77 27.34 -54.18
CA GLY A 42 40.67 28.02 -53.24
C GLY A 42 40.13 29.26 -52.50
N SER A 43 39.64 29.05 -51.26
CA SER A 43 39.85 29.93 -50.08
C SER A 43 38.77 29.79 -48.98
N ALA A 44 37.85 28.81 -49.04
CA ALA A 44 36.85 28.61 -47.99
C ALA A 44 37.20 27.51 -46.97
N THR A 45 38.46 27.10 -46.88
CA THR A 45 38.86 25.89 -46.13
C THR A 45 38.88 26.11 -44.61
N PHE A 46 39.13 27.34 -44.14
CA PHE A 46 39.26 27.64 -42.71
C PHE A 46 37.91 27.94 -42.04
N GLY A 47 37.05 28.76 -42.65
CA GLY A 47 35.73 29.08 -42.08
C GLY A 47 34.76 27.89 -42.05
N ALA A 48 34.78 27.05 -43.10
CA ALA A 48 33.94 25.85 -43.16
C ALA A 48 34.41 24.76 -42.19
N SER A 49 35.72 24.62 -41.96
CA SER A 49 36.24 23.69 -40.95
C SER A 49 35.91 24.16 -39.53
N LEU A 50 36.12 25.44 -39.19
CA LEU A 50 35.70 26.04 -37.93
C LEU A 50 34.20 25.90 -37.67
N GLY A 51 33.35 26.11 -38.68
CA GLY A 51 31.91 25.91 -38.57
C GLY A 51 31.52 24.45 -38.31
N ARG A 52 32.23 23.48 -38.90
CA ARG A 52 32.02 22.04 -38.65
C ARG A 52 32.49 21.63 -37.25
N PHE A 53 33.61 22.16 -36.77
CA PHE A 53 34.07 21.94 -35.39
C PHE A 53 33.14 22.58 -34.37
N ALA A 54 32.68 23.82 -34.60
CA ALA A 54 31.71 24.48 -33.72
C ALA A 54 30.37 23.72 -33.68
N ALA A 55 29.90 23.22 -34.82
CA ALA A 55 28.68 22.41 -34.87
C ALA A 55 28.87 21.02 -34.22
N SER A 56 30.06 20.41 -34.31
CA SER A 56 30.39 19.16 -33.62
C SER A 56 30.47 19.37 -32.10
N ALA A 57 31.16 20.43 -31.65
CA ALA A 57 31.26 20.81 -30.25
C ALA A 57 29.89 21.12 -29.63
N ARG A 58 29.00 21.83 -30.34
CA ARG A 58 27.61 22.07 -29.89
C ARG A 58 26.83 20.76 -29.74
N ARG A 59 26.96 19.83 -30.69
CA ARG A 59 26.29 18.51 -30.60
C ARG A 59 26.83 17.69 -29.43
N ALA A 60 28.16 17.69 -29.22
CA ALA A 60 28.77 17.06 -28.07
C ALA A 60 28.28 17.67 -26.75
N ALA A 61 28.24 19.00 -26.65
CA ALA A 61 27.75 19.71 -25.48
C ALA A 61 26.26 19.42 -25.17
N THR A 62 25.45 19.32 -26.22
CA THR A 62 24.01 19.02 -26.06
C THR A 62 23.81 17.56 -25.63
N PHE A 63 24.61 16.63 -26.18
CA PHE A 63 24.60 15.23 -25.77
C PHE A 63 25.07 15.05 -24.32
N THR A 64 26.15 15.71 -23.91
CA THR A 64 26.63 15.69 -22.52
C THR A 64 25.62 16.30 -21.56
N PHE A 65 24.93 17.38 -21.97
CA PHE A 65 23.91 18.02 -21.15
C PHE A 65 22.70 17.09 -20.93
N TYR A 66 22.15 16.48 -21.98
CA TYR A 66 21.03 15.57 -21.85
C TYR A 66 21.39 14.27 -21.12
N SER A 67 22.58 13.72 -21.36
CA SER A 67 23.05 12.54 -20.62
C SER A 67 23.27 12.85 -19.13
N ALA A 68 23.83 14.01 -18.79
CA ALA A 68 23.94 14.46 -17.41
C ALA A 68 22.58 14.63 -16.74
N LEU A 69 21.58 15.18 -17.45
CA LEU A 69 20.21 15.27 -16.93
C LEU A 69 19.59 13.90 -16.69
N VAL A 70 19.77 12.94 -17.60
CA VAL A 70 19.24 11.58 -17.43
C VAL A 70 19.89 10.87 -16.25
N ILE A 71 21.22 10.96 -16.12
CA ILE A 71 21.95 10.37 -14.99
C ILE A 71 21.53 11.04 -13.68
N GLY A 72 21.43 12.37 -13.66
CA GLY A 72 20.95 13.12 -12.50
C GLY A 72 19.53 12.74 -12.10
N ALA A 73 18.62 12.60 -13.06
CA ALA A 73 17.24 12.19 -12.80
C ALA A 73 17.16 10.74 -12.28
N LEU A 74 17.94 9.82 -12.85
CA LEU A 74 18.02 8.43 -12.37
C LEU A 74 18.61 8.36 -10.96
N GLY A 75 19.66 9.13 -10.69
CA GLY A 75 20.27 9.21 -9.35
C GLY A 75 19.28 9.75 -8.32
N PHE A 76 18.62 10.87 -8.62
CA PHE A 76 17.61 11.46 -7.75
C PHE A 76 16.43 10.51 -7.50
N THR A 77 15.91 9.88 -8.56
CA THR A 77 14.83 8.91 -8.46
C THR A 77 15.25 7.70 -7.62
N GLY A 78 16.47 7.19 -7.83
CA GLY A 78 17.00 6.06 -7.06
C GLY A 78 17.13 6.37 -5.57
N VAL A 79 17.61 7.56 -5.21
CA VAL A 79 17.70 7.99 -3.81
C VAL A 79 16.31 8.12 -3.18
N ALA A 80 15.37 8.77 -3.86
CA ALA A 80 13.99 8.90 -3.35
C ALA A 80 13.34 7.52 -3.18
N THR A 81 13.46 6.63 -4.18
CA THR A 81 12.94 5.26 -4.11
C THR A 81 13.59 4.46 -2.98
N TYR A 82 14.88 4.65 -2.71
CA TYR A 82 15.57 3.98 -1.60
C TYR A 82 14.95 4.34 -0.24
N TYR A 83 14.75 5.63 0.04
CA TYR A 83 14.11 6.06 1.29
C TYR A 83 12.66 5.57 1.39
N PHE A 84 11.87 5.66 0.31
CA PHE A 84 10.52 5.09 0.30
C PHE A 84 10.51 3.59 0.55
N ALA A 85 11.44 2.84 -0.04
CA ALA A 85 11.56 1.40 0.18
C ALA A 85 11.90 1.09 1.64
N GLN A 86 12.79 1.86 2.28
CA GLN A 86 13.09 1.68 3.70
C GLN A 86 11.89 1.92 4.60
N GLU A 87 11.06 2.93 4.31
CA GLU A 87 9.88 3.21 5.12
C GLU A 87 8.74 2.20 4.90
N LEU A 88 8.48 1.83 3.64
CA LEU A 88 7.39 0.90 3.30
C LEU A 88 7.68 -0.53 3.71
N LEU A 89 8.96 -0.94 3.67
CA LEU A 89 9.38 -2.29 4.02
C LEU A 89 9.73 -2.44 5.50
N LEU A 90 9.55 -1.41 6.34
CA LEU A 90 9.61 -1.59 7.78
C LEU A 90 8.62 -2.71 8.15
N PRO A 91 9.11 -3.81 8.74
CA PRO A 91 8.30 -5.01 8.94
C PRO A 91 7.15 -4.77 9.92
N SER A 92 7.11 -3.62 10.61
CA SER A 92 6.13 -3.26 11.64
C SER A 92 4.78 -2.79 11.06
N SER A 93 4.24 -3.40 10.01
CA SER A 93 2.91 -3.02 9.53
C SER A 93 1.80 -3.82 10.23
N ASP A 94 0.74 -3.15 10.66
CA ASP A 94 -0.40 -3.80 11.33
C ASP A 94 -1.08 -4.84 10.41
N VAL A 95 -1.02 -4.61 9.09
CA VAL A 95 -1.54 -5.52 8.06
C VAL A 95 -0.82 -6.86 8.09
N GLN A 96 0.50 -6.90 8.31
CA GLN A 96 1.25 -8.15 8.41
C GLN A 96 0.85 -8.93 9.67
N VAL A 97 0.65 -8.25 10.80
CA VAL A 97 0.17 -8.87 12.04
C VAL A 97 -1.22 -9.46 11.83
N PHE A 98 -2.10 -8.74 11.14
CA PHE A 98 -3.45 -9.18 10.81
C PHE A 98 -3.46 -10.41 9.92
N GLN A 99 -2.70 -10.39 8.81
CA GLN A 99 -2.61 -11.52 7.90
C GLN A 99 -2.05 -12.76 8.59
N ARG A 100 -1.01 -12.60 9.42
CA ARG A 100 -0.44 -13.70 10.20
C ARG A 100 -1.48 -14.29 11.16
N ALA A 101 -2.18 -13.44 11.92
CA ALA A 101 -3.22 -13.89 12.84
C ALA A 101 -4.38 -14.58 12.12
N PHE A 102 -4.81 -14.05 10.98
CA PHE A 102 -5.87 -14.63 10.17
C PHE A 102 -5.47 -16.00 9.60
N HIS A 103 -4.25 -16.16 9.10
CA HIS A 103 -3.75 -17.46 8.65
C HIS A 103 -3.68 -18.51 9.76
N LEU A 104 -3.33 -18.11 10.99
CA LEU A 104 -3.37 -19.02 12.14
C LEU A 104 -4.81 -19.50 12.43
N ILE A 105 -5.80 -18.63 12.24
CA ILE A 105 -7.22 -18.98 12.39
C ILE A 105 -7.70 -19.92 11.29
N GLU A 106 -7.29 -19.71 10.04
CA GLU A 106 -7.64 -20.59 8.91
C GLU A 106 -7.06 -22.00 9.05
N GLN A 107 -5.89 -22.12 9.68
CA GLN A 107 -5.19 -23.39 9.89
C GLN A 107 -5.74 -24.19 11.07
N ASP A 108 -6.39 -23.54 12.03
CA ASP A 108 -6.90 -24.21 13.22
C ASP A 108 -8.19 -25.00 12.94
N ALA A 109 -8.17 -26.30 13.25
CA ALA A 109 -9.29 -27.20 12.97
C ALA A 109 -10.56 -26.83 13.76
N LYS A 110 -10.42 -26.39 15.02
CA LYS A 110 -11.55 -25.98 15.85
C LYS A 110 -12.22 -24.72 15.31
N SER A 111 -11.40 -23.76 14.85
CA SER A 111 -11.90 -22.54 14.23
C SER A 111 -12.73 -22.84 12.97
N ARG A 112 -12.27 -23.76 12.12
CA ARG A 112 -13.03 -24.21 10.93
C ARG A 112 -14.32 -24.94 11.28
N GLU A 113 -14.33 -25.75 12.33
CA GLU A 113 -15.55 -26.45 12.78
C GLU A 113 -16.65 -25.46 13.18
N LEU A 114 -16.27 -24.41 13.93
CA LEU A 114 -17.19 -23.43 14.51
C LEU A 114 -17.63 -22.34 13.52
N LEU A 115 -16.73 -21.90 12.63
CA LEU A 115 -16.98 -20.82 11.67
C LEU A 115 -17.35 -21.31 10.27
N GLY A 116 -16.78 -22.44 9.83
CA GLY A 116 -16.91 -22.98 8.47
C GLY A 116 -15.57 -23.06 7.72
N GLU A 117 -15.62 -23.56 6.49
CA GLU A 117 -14.43 -23.78 5.65
C GLU A 117 -13.91 -22.51 4.98
N LYS A 118 -14.82 -21.60 4.59
CA LYS A 118 -14.47 -20.32 3.97
C LYS A 118 -14.58 -19.21 4.99
N LEU A 119 -13.45 -18.59 5.30
CA LEU A 119 -13.36 -17.47 6.23
C LEU A 119 -13.07 -16.18 5.49
N LYS A 120 -13.60 -15.07 5.99
CA LYS A 120 -13.29 -13.71 5.56
C LYS A 120 -13.06 -12.85 6.78
N ALA A 121 -12.00 -12.07 6.79
CA ALA A 121 -11.72 -11.15 7.89
C ALA A 121 -11.83 -9.68 7.45
N HIS A 122 -12.35 -8.85 8.35
CA HIS A 122 -12.50 -7.42 8.13
C HIS A 122 -12.31 -6.63 9.42
N GLY A 123 -11.98 -5.34 9.29
CA GLY A 123 -11.77 -4.44 10.42
C GLY A 123 -13.05 -4.05 11.17
N GLU A 124 -12.96 -3.00 11.98
CA GLU A 124 -14.11 -2.50 12.73
C GLU A 124 -15.05 -1.69 11.84
N GLN A 125 -16.36 -1.81 12.11
CA GLN A 125 -17.34 -0.98 11.41
C GLN A 125 -17.27 0.45 11.97
N THR A 126 -17.02 1.41 11.09
CA THR A 126 -17.09 2.83 11.46
C THR A 126 -18.56 3.29 11.52
N ASN A 127 -18.90 4.13 12.51
CA ASN A 127 -20.25 4.68 12.70
C ASN A 127 -20.71 5.63 11.57
N ASN A 128 -19.84 5.93 10.61
CA ASN A 128 -20.13 6.78 9.46
C ASN A 128 -20.77 5.93 8.34
N ARG A 129 -22.02 6.24 7.98
CA ARG A 129 -22.76 5.52 6.92
C ARG A 129 -22.15 5.67 5.52
N TRP A 130 -21.29 6.67 5.30
CA TRP A 130 -20.58 6.85 4.02
C TRP A 130 -19.21 6.16 3.98
N ALA A 131 -18.70 5.68 5.12
CA ALA A 131 -17.45 4.96 5.18
C ALA A 131 -17.64 3.50 4.76
N HIS A 132 -17.17 3.19 3.55
CA HIS A 132 -17.15 1.82 3.03
C HIS A 132 -15.91 1.04 3.52
N ASN A 133 -14.84 1.76 3.86
CA ASN A 133 -13.63 1.17 4.37
C ASN A 133 -13.79 0.78 5.85
N ARG A 134 -13.40 -0.44 6.20
CA ARG A 134 -13.37 -0.96 7.57
C ARG A 134 -11.92 -1.06 8.03
N PRO A 135 -11.35 -0.01 8.64
CA PRO A 135 -9.97 -0.04 9.11
C PRO A 135 -9.82 -1.06 10.24
N ILE A 136 -8.67 -1.71 10.29
CA ILE A 136 -8.33 -2.65 11.36
C ILE A 136 -8.02 -1.84 12.63
N ALA A 137 -8.69 -2.15 13.74
CA ALA A 137 -8.47 -1.47 15.00
C ALA A 137 -7.22 -2.04 15.68
N SER A 138 -6.09 -1.35 15.51
CA SER A 138 -4.82 -1.63 16.18
C SER A 138 -4.49 -0.54 17.19
N ARG A 139 -3.84 -0.93 18.28
CA ARG A 139 -3.27 -0.02 19.27
C ARG A 139 -1.88 -0.50 19.65
N ARG A 140 -0.92 0.42 19.64
CA ARG A 140 0.46 0.16 20.06
C ARG A 140 0.73 0.83 21.41
N SER A 141 1.40 0.11 22.28
CA SER A 141 1.81 0.60 23.60
C SER A 141 3.18 0.04 23.94
N VAL A 142 4.04 0.85 24.54
CA VAL A 142 5.35 0.39 25.02
C VAL A 142 5.24 0.07 26.50
N ASP A 143 5.70 -1.12 26.89
CA ASP A 143 5.76 -1.57 28.28
C ASP A 143 6.93 -0.92 29.03
N HIS A 144 6.93 -1.00 30.36
CA HIS A 144 8.00 -0.45 31.19
C HIS A 144 9.39 -1.05 30.86
N TYR A 145 9.41 -2.30 30.39
CA TYR A 145 10.62 -2.99 29.94
C TYR A 145 11.06 -2.60 28.51
N GLY A 146 10.41 -1.59 27.90
CA GLY A 146 10.74 -1.12 26.55
C GLY A 146 10.29 -2.04 25.41
N ARG A 147 9.42 -3.01 25.69
CA ARG A 147 8.85 -3.91 24.66
C ARG A 147 7.63 -3.26 24.03
N GLU A 148 7.47 -3.40 22.72
CA GLU A 148 6.29 -2.92 22.01
C GLU A 148 5.18 -3.97 22.09
N HIS A 149 4.01 -3.55 22.54
CA HIS A 149 2.79 -4.36 22.58
C HIS A 149 1.84 -3.83 21.51
N VAL A 150 1.40 -4.73 20.64
CA VAL A 150 0.39 -4.45 19.62
C VAL A 150 -0.87 -5.21 20.00
N VAL A 151 -1.90 -4.46 20.39
CA VAL A 151 -3.24 -5.01 20.65
C VAL A 151 -4.10 -4.74 19.43
N MET A 152 -4.77 -5.77 18.93
CA MET A 152 -5.59 -5.65 17.74
C MET A 152 -6.88 -6.45 17.88
N GLN A 153 -7.95 -5.93 17.28
CA GLN A 153 -9.20 -6.64 17.14
C GLN A 153 -9.75 -6.52 15.72
N PHE A 154 -10.37 -7.59 15.25
CA PHE A 154 -11.01 -7.65 13.94
C PHE A 154 -12.12 -8.71 13.93
N HIS A 155 -12.99 -8.64 12.93
CA HIS A 155 -14.09 -9.58 12.75
C HIS A 155 -13.71 -10.66 11.74
N VAL A 156 -14.15 -11.88 11.99
CA VAL A 156 -14.00 -13.03 11.10
C VAL A 156 -15.38 -13.58 10.79
N ASP A 157 -15.81 -13.43 9.54
CA ASP A 157 -17.03 -14.03 9.03
C ASP A 157 -16.73 -15.41 8.48
N GLY A 158 -17.41 -16.41 9.01
CA GLY A 158 -17.50 -17.74 8.41
C GLY A 158 -18.87 -17.99 7.79
N GLU A 159 -19.05 -19.15 7.18
CA GLU A 159 -20.32 -19.57 6.59
C GLU A 159 -21.40 -19.82 7.65
N LYS A 160 -21.00 -20.28 8.85
CA LYS A 160 -21.92 -20.62 9.95
C LYS A 160 -22.14 -19.46 10.91
N ASN A 161 -21.04 -18.82 11.32
CA ASN A 161 -21.02 -17.84 12.40
C ASN A 161 -20.04 -16.71 12.08
N THR A 162 -20.19 -15.59 12.77
CA THR A 162 -19.19 -14.51 12.83
C THR A 162 -18.49 -14.54 14.19
N ALA A 163 -17.17 -14.37 14.20
CA ALA A 163 -16.36 -14.25 15.41
C ALA A 163 -15.72 -12.87 15.52
N LEU A 164 -15.43 -12.48 16.75
CA LEU A 164 -14.54 -11.35 17.06
C LEU A 164 -13.19 -11.91 17.49
N ALA A 165 -12.15 -11.65 16.71
CA ALA A 165 -10.78 -12.03 17.01
C ALA A 165 -10.12 -10.91 17.82
N ARG A 166 -9.52 -11.26 18.96
CA ARG A 166 -8.65 -10.35 19.73
C ARG A 166 -7.27 -10.94 19.87
N LEU A 167 -6.26 -10.11 19.73
CA LEU A 167 -4.89 -10.52 19.93
C LEU A 167 -4.06 -9.44 20.62
N GLU A 168 -3.00 -9.92 21.27
CA GLU A 168 -1.89 -9.11 21.73
C GLU A 168 -0.61 -9.74 21.21
N LEU A 169 0.22 -8.95 20.55
CA LEU A 169 1.53 -9.32 20.05
C LEU A 169 2.58 -8.51 20.79
N ILE A 170 3.69 -9.16 21.15
CA ILE A 170 4.82 -8.53 21.83
C ILE A 170 6.04 -8.59 20.91
N ASP A 171 6.69 -7.44 20.70
CA ASP A 171 7.99 -7.38 20.03
C ASP A 171 9.11 -7.48 21.07
N ASN A 172 9.79 -8.63 21.05
CA ASN A 172 10.96 -8.95 21.85
C ASN A 172 12.22 -8.82 20.99
N ALA A 173 12.81 -7.64 20.94
CA ALA A 173 14.06 -7.37 20.23
C ALA A 173 14.07 -7.85 18.76
N GLY A 174 12.95 -7.65 18.05
CA GLY A 174 12.76 -8.03 16.65
C GLY A 174 12.06 -9.38 16.45
N LYS A 175 11.88 -10.18 17.50
CA LYS A 175 11.01 -11.37 17.48
C LYS A 175 9.61 -11.01 17.93
N ARG A 176 8.65 -11.21 17.03
CA ARG A 176 7.25 -10.82 17.23
C ARG A 176 6.38 -12.04 17.42
N ASP A 177 6.04 -12.27 18.68
CA ASP A 177 5.30 -13.44 19.13
C ASP A 177 3.93 -13.03 19.68
N PHE A 178 2.93 -13.88 19.46
CA PHE A 178 1.58 -13.63 19.96
C PHE A 178 1.50 -14.03 21.42
N ARG A 179 1.24 -13.05 22.30
CA ARG A 179 0.97 -13.32 23.71
C ARG A 179 -0.34 -14.09 23.88
N TYR A 180 -1.37 -13.65 23.16
CA TYR A 180 -2.60 -14.40 23.03
C TYR A 180 -3.28 -14.12 21.70
N LEU A 181 -4.01 -15.11 21.22
CA LEU A 181 -4.94 -15.01 20.09
C LEU A 181 -6.21 -15.74 20.48
N VAL A 182 -7.31 -15.00 20.59
CA VAL A 182 -8.61 -15.53 21.03
C VAL A 182 -9.68 -15.19 20.01
N LEU A 183 -10.51 -16.20 19.72
CA LEU A 183 -11.74 -16.06 18.95
C LEU A 183 -12.93 -16.09 19.90
N GLU A 184 -13.70 -15.00 19.90
CA GLU A 184 -14.96 -14.91 20.62
C GLU A 184 -16.10 -15.19 19.64
N ILE A 185 -16.75 -16.34 19.79
CA ILE A 185 -17.86 -16.75 18.94
C ILE A 185 -19.16 -16.63 19.75
N PRO A 186 -20.17 -15.90 19.25
CA PRO A 186 -21.47 -15.83 19.90
C PRO A 186 -22.03 -17.25 20.13
N GLY A 187 -22.36 -17.59 21.38
CA GLY A 187 -22.94 -18.89 21.74
C GLY A 187 -21.95 -20.05 21.97
N HIS A 188 -20.72 -19.98 21.46
CA HIS A 188 -19.74 -21.08 21.57
C HIS A 188 -18.60 -20.83 22.57
N GLY A 189 -18.60 -19.69 23.25
CA GLY A 189 -17.57 -19.31 24.23
C GLY A 189 -16.31 -18.73 23.57
N ARG A 190 -15.24 -18.58 24.36
CA ARG A 190 -13.94 -18.07 23.88
C ARG A 190 -13.02 -19.22 23.55
N HIS A 191 -12.59 -19.30 22.29
CA HIS A 191 -11.61 -20.28 21.82
C HIS A 191 -10.23 -19.63 21.74
N TYR A 192 -9.27 -20.13 22.52
CA TYR A 192 -7.89 -19.63 22.53
C TYR A 192 -7.04 -20.48 21.59
N LEU A 193 -6.44 -19.86 20.58
CA LEU A 193 -5.50 -20.50 19.67
C LEU A 193 -4.09 -20.48 20.26
N ILE A 194 -3.71 -19.33 20.80
CA ILE A 194 -2.44 -19.11 21.48
C ILE A 194 -2.75 -18.49 22.83
N ASN A 195 -2.17 -19.05 23.89
CA ASN A 195 -2.31 -18.53 25.24
C ASN A 195 -0.98 -18.64 25.99
N GLU A 196 -0.13 -17.64 25.77
CA GLU A 196 1.13 -17.46 26.51
C GLU A 196 0.95 -16.44 27.64
N THR A 197 -0.29 -16.06 27.94
CA THR A 197 -0.55 -15.12 29.03
C THR A 197 -0.21 -15.81 30.35
N PRO A 198 0.62 -15.20 31.22
CA PRO A 198 0.89 -15.78 32.52
C PRO A 198 -0.44 -15.95 33.25
N SER A 199 -0.73 -17.17 33.69
CA SER A 199 -1.95 -17.47 34.46
C SER A 199 -2.02 -16.49 35.62
N LYS A 200 -3.13 -15.74 35.72
CA LYS A 200 -3.33 -14.80 36.83
C LYS A 200 -3.14 -15.60 38.12
N PRO A 201 -2.23 -15.21 39.02
CA PRO A 201 -2.06 -15.92 40.28
C PRO A 201 -3.43 -15.93 40.96
N LYS A 202 -3.94 -17.13 41.24
CA LYS A 202 -5.24 -17.32 41.90
C LYS A 202 -5.21 -16.49 43.17
N GLY A 203 -6.02 -15.43 43.22
CA GLY A 203 -5.95 -14.43 44.28
C GLY A 203 -6.05 -15.12 45.63
N ARG A 204 -4.93 -15.18 46.36
CA ARG A 204 -4.98 -15.34 47.81
C ARG A 204 -5.70 -14.08 48.28
N GLY A 205 -6.85 -14.24 48.93
CA GLY A 205 -7.60 -13.09 49.44
C GLY A 205 -6.76 -12.29 50.44
N LEU A 206 -7.30 -11.17 50.92
CA LEU A 206 -6.61 -10.27 51.85
C LEU A 206 -6.00 -11.10 53.00
N PHE A 207 -4.67 -11.09 53.14
CA PHE A 207 -3.91 -11.87 54.14
C PHE A 207 -4.05 -13.40 54.05
N GLY A 208 -4.31 -13.97 52.86
CA GLY A 208 -4.43 -15.41 52.67
C GLY A 208 -5.82 -15.99 52.99
N ILE A 209 -6.78 -15.15 53.39
CA ILE A 209 -8.14 -15.55 53.71
C ILE A 209 -9.06 -15.25 52.52
N GLN A 210 -9.73 -16.27 51.99
CA GLN A 210 -10.65 -16.13 50.85
C GLN A 210 -12.04 -15.71 51.34
N TRP A 211 -12.37 -14.42 51.23
CA TRP A 211 -13.68 -13.85 51.60
C TRP A 211 -14.80 -14.07 50.58
N GLY A 212 -14.66 -15.09 49.71
CA GLY A 212 -15.61 -15.37 48.64
C GLY A 212 -16.48 -16.58 48.93
N PRO A 213 -17.75 -16.61 48.51
CA PRO A 213 -18.59 -17.81 48.60
C PRO A 213 -17.92 -18.96 47.86
N LYS A 214 -17.71 -20.09 48.54
CA LYS A 214 -17.30 -21.35 47.90
C LYS A 214 -18.41 -21.74 46.92
N LYS A 215 -18.09 -21.76 45.63
CA LYS A 215 -18.96 -22.35 44.62
C LYS A 215 -18.81 -23.87 44.74
N ASN A 216 -19.88 -24.54 45.14
CA ASN A 216 -19.99 -26.00 45.18
C ASN A 216 -20.22 -26.55 43.78
#